data_AF-A0A645FNY7-F1
#
_entry.id   AF-A0A645FNY7-F1
#
_cell.length_a   1.000
_cell.length_b   1.000
_cell.length_c   1.000
_cell.angle_alpha   90.00
_cell.angle_beta   90.00
_cell.angle_gamma   90.00
#
_symmetry.space_group_name_H-M   'P 1'
#
loop_
_entity.id
_entity.type
_entity.pdbx_description
1 polymer ?
#
loop_
_entity_poly.entity_id
_entity_poly.type
_entity_poly.pdbx_seq_one_letter_code
_entity_poly.pdbx_strand_id
1 'polypeptide(L)'
;MTVDYAEMKINYSTLEVNDMKKLVFYMFLLVILTWTLVGYSKNANANDEQYIHTGTYIMQESQEPVKPIVSLKDSNNFTFTYSALSSYIAIGSYEVYDGNLILKTDHDKYRYVFKIKDNALIFNAKQSSKIPSFANVPDGAIFK
;
A
#
# COMPACT_ATOMS: atom_id res chain seq x y z
N MET A 1 -60.64 -13.09 69.79
CA MET A 1 -61.10 -12.91 68.40
C MET A 1 -60.04 -12.11 67.69
N THR A 2 -59.37 -12.73 66.73
CA THR A 2 -58.30 -12.19 65.90
C THR A 2 -58.83 -11.12 64.96
N VAL A 3 -58.05 -10.06 64.73
CA VAL A 3 -58.14 -9.28 63.50
C VAL A 3 -56.73 -9.19 62.91
N ASP A 4 -56.63 -9.73 61.71
CA ASP A 4 -55.47 -9.79 60.82
C ASP A 4 -55.33 -8.48 60.05
N TYR A 5 -54.10 -7.96 59.93
CA TYR A 5 -53.72 -7.06 58.84
C TYR A 5 -52.22 -7.24 58.54
N ALA A 6 -51.86 -8.30 57.79
CA ALA A 6 -50.59 -8.31 57.08
C ALA A 6 -50.60 -7.22 55.99
N GLU A 7 -49.98 -6.07 56.27
CA GLU A 7 -49.76 -5.02 55.28
C GLU A 7 -48.83 -5.54 54.16
N MET A 8 -49.38 -5.78 52.98
CA MET A 8 -48.59 -5.98 51.76
C MET A 8 -48.05 -4.63 51.30
N LYS A 9 -46.91 -4.19 51.86
CA LYS A 9 -46.14 -3.07 51.32
C LYS A 9 -45.30 -3.55 50.14
N ILE A 10 -45.85 -3.47 48.93
CA ILE A 10 -45.00 -3.52 47.73
C ILE A 10 -44.14 -2.26 47.74
N ASN A 11 -42.82 -2.42 47.83
CA ASN A 11 -41.89 -1.30 47.87
C ASN A 11 -41.63 -0.81 46.44
N TYR A 12 -42.44 0.14 45.97
CA TYR A 12 -42.39 0.67 44.60
C TYR A 12 -41.00 1.20 44.19
N SER A 13 -40.18 1.62 45.16
CA SER A 13 -38.82 2.11 44.94
C SER A 13 -37.84 1.04 44.43
N THR A 14 -38.02 -0.25 44.74
CA THR A 14 -37.12 -1.30 44.26
C THR A 14 -37.44 -1.75 42.82
N LEU A 15 -38.71 -1.62 42.41
CA LEU A 15 -39.14 -1.86 41.03
C LEU A 15 -38.59 -0.79 40.09
N GLU A 16 -38.71 0.49 40.47
CA GLU A 16 -38.22 1.64 39.70
C GLU A 16 -36.71 1.58 39.45
N VAL A 17 -35.93 1.18 40.46
CA VAL A 17 -34.46 1.05 40.35
C VAL A 17 -34.05 -0.07 39.39
N ASN A 18 -34.76 -1.20 39.37
CA ASN A 18 -34.44 -2.30 38.45
C ASN A 18 -34.80 -1.98 37.01
N ASP A 19 -35.90 -1.25 36.79
CA ASP A 19 -36.29 -0.79 35.47
C ASP A 19 -35.35 0.31 34.94
N MET A 20 -34.89 1.22 35.81
CA MET A 20 -33.82 2.16 35.47
C MET A 20 -32.50 1.47 35.13
N LYS A 21 -32.12 0.40 35.85
CA LYS A 21 -30.90 -0.37 35.52
C LYS A 21 -30.99 -1.07 34.17
N LYS A 22 -32.17 -1.61 33.81
CA LYS A 22 -32.42 -2.18 32.49
C LYS A 22 -32.39 -1.11 31.40
N LEU A 23 -33.00 0.06 31.64
CA LEU A 23 -32.96 1.19 30.71
C LEU A 23 -31.53 1.68 30.47
N VAL A 24 -30.73 1.82 31.52
CA VAL A 24 -29.30 2.17 31.41
C VAL A 24 -28.54 1.09 30.63
N PHE A 25 -28.83 -0.19 30.86
CA PHE A 25 -28.23 -1.30 30.12
C PHE A 25 -28.59 -1.29 28.63
N TYR A 26 -29.86 -1.05 28.28
CA TYR A 26 -30.29 -0.89 26.88
C TYR A 26 -29.69 0.34 26.22
N MET A 27 -29.45 1.42 26.97
CA MET A 27 -28.78 2.62 26.48
C MET A 27 -27.31 2.33 26.13
N PHE A 28 -26.60 1.55 26.95
CA PHE A 28 -25.25 1.09 26.61
C PHE A 28 -25.23 0.17 25.38
N LEU A 29 -26.20 -0.73 25.23
CA LEU A 29 -26.34 -1.59 24.05
C LEU A 29 -26.60 -0.78 22.76
N LEU A 30 -27.41 0.29 22.83
CA LEU A 30 -27.69 1.16 21.69
C LEU A 30 -26.46 1.96 21.25
N VAL A 31 -25.63 2.44 22.19
CA VAL A 31 -24.40 3.16 21.86
C VAL A 31 -23.40 2.25 21.11
N ILE A 32 -23.27 0.99 21.52
CA ILE A 32 -22.38 0.01 20.86
C ILE A 32 -22.86 -0.33 19.44
N LEU A 33 -24.18 -0.34 19.19
CA LEU A 33 -24.75 -0.61 17.86
C LEU A 33 -24.45 0.51 16.85
N THR A 34 -24.21 1.74 17.31
CA THR A 34 -23.93 2.89 16.41
C THR A 34 -22.48 2.97 15.92
N TRP A 35 -21.55 2.17 16.45
CA TRP A 35 -20.16 2.12 15.97
C TRP A 35 -19.94 1.21 14.76
N THR A 36 -20.93 0.43 14.34
CA THR A 36 -20.77 -0.49 13.19
C THR A 36 -21.09 0.13 11.83
N LEU A 37 -21.42 1.43 11.78
CA LEU A 37 -21.72 2.17 10.55
C LEU A 37 -20.76 3.34 10.28
N VAL A 38 -19.52 3.28 10.79
CA VAL A 38 -18.44 3.99 10.10
C VAL A 38 -18.20 3.23 8.80
N GLY A 39 -18.82 3.72 7.73
CA GLY A 39 -18.64 3.21 6.40
C GLY A 39 -17.15 3.12 6.07
N TYR A 40 -16.67 1.89 5.93
CA TYR A 40 -15.39 1.64 5.29
C TYR A 40 -15.55 2.06 3.83
N SER A 41 -15.23 3.32 3.54
CA SER A 41 -14.88 3.71 2.19
C SER A 41 -13.67 2.88 1.80
N LYS A 42 -13.90 1.71 1.18
CA LYS A 42 -12.93 1.13 0.26
C LYS A 42 -12.76 2.18 -0.83
N ASN A 43 -11.84 3.11 -0.61
CA ASN A 43 -11.05 3.57 -1.73
C ASN A 43 -10.44 2.30 -2.30
N ALA A 44 -10.71 2.01 -3.57
CA ALA A 44 -9.96 1.04 -4.32
C ALA A 44 -8.53 1.55 -4.55
N ASN A 45 -7.83 1.85 -3.46
CA ASN A 45 -6.39 1.82 -3.36
C ASN A 45 -6.12 0.68 -2.39
N ALA A 46 -6.52 -0.52 -2.80
CA ALA A 46 -5.89 -1.70 -2.25
C ALA A 46 -4.40 -1.49 -2.54
N ASN A 47 -3.64 -1.21 -1.48
CA ASN A 47 -2.23 -1.55 -1.44
C ASN A 47 -2.15 -3.08 -1.52
N ASP A 48 -2.55 -3.65 -2.66
CA ASP A 48 -1.94 -4.86 -3.15
C ASP A 48 -0.47 -4.49 -3.16
N GLU A 49 0.29 -5.05 -2.22
CA GLU A 49 1.73 -4.97 -2.23
C GLU A 49 2.13 -5.46 -3.62
N GLN A 50 2.38 -4.52 -4.54
CA GLN A 50 2.74 -4.82 -5.91
C GLN A 50 4.13 -5.43 -5.83
N TYR A 51 4.15 -6.75 -5.72
CA TYR A 51 5.34 -7.53 -5.51
C TYR A 51 6.09 -7.60 -6.84
N ILE A 52 7.30 -7.05 -6.86
CA ILE A 52 8.19 -7.19 -8.00
C ILE A 52 9.08 -8.40 -7.80
N HIS A 53 9.13 -9.28 -8.79
CA HIS A 53 10.03 -10.42 -8.76
C HIS A 53 11.47 -9.99 -9.06
N THR A 54 12.43 -10.63 -8.41
CA THR A 54 13.81 -10.57 -8.86
C THR A 54 13.91 -11.20 -10.25
N GLY A 55 14.84 -10.71 -11.07
CA GLY A 55 14.92 -11.10 -12.47
C GLY A 55 15.44 -10.00 -13.38
N THR A 56 15.37 -10.26 -14.68
CA THR A 56 15.86 -9.38 -15.73
C THR A 56 14.69 -8.89 -16.55
N TYR A 57 14.54 -7.57 -16.62
CA TYR A 57 13.50 -6.87 -17.36
C TYR A 57 14.16 -6.15 -18.54
N ILE A 58 13.69 -6.44 -19.75
CA ILE A 58 14.26 -5.96 -21.00
C ILE A 58 13.28 -4.97 -21.64
N MET A 59 13.78 -3.82 -22.10
CA MET A 59 12.94 -2.81 -22.77
C MET A 59 12.35 -3.38 -24.07
N GLN A 60 11.03 -3.34 -24.21
CA GLN A 60 10.33 -4.06 -25.27
C GLN A 60 10.45 -3.35 -26.62
N GLU A 61 10.20 -2.03 -26.63
CA GLU A 61 10.15 -1.19 -27.81
C GLU A 61 11.52 -0.85 -28.42
N SER A 62 12.63 -1.21 -27.76
CA SER A 62 13.98 -0.97 -28.28
C SER A 62 14.22 -1.70 -29.60
N GLN A 63 14.70 -0.95 -30.59
CA GLN A 63 15.20 -1.49 -31.86
C GLN A 63 16.72 -1.71 -31.86
N GLU A 64 17.39 -1.38 -30.74
CA GLU A 64 18.83 -1.56 -30.63
C GLU A 64 19.18 -3.06 -30.51
N PRO A 65 20.30 -3.52 -31.11
CA PRO A 65 20.75 -4.91 -30.97
C PRO A 65 20.99 -5.32 -29.51
N VAL A 66 21.47 -4.37 -28.70
CA VAL A 66 21.64 -4.53 -27.26
C VAL A 66 20.61 -3.61 -26.59
N LYS A 67 19.53 -4.20 -26.11
CA LYS A 67 18.43 -3.47 -25.50
C LYS A 67 18.79 -2.97 -24.09
N PRO A 68 18.15 -1.89 -23.61
CA PRO A 68 18.19 -1.51 -22.20
C PRO A 68 17.69 -2.62 -21.29
N ILE A 69 18.39 -2.85 -20.17
CA ILE A 69 18.12 -3.95 -19.24
C ILE A 69 18.17 -3.45 -17.80
N VAL A 70 17.14 -3.78 -17.02
CA VAL A 70 17.13 -3.69 -15.56
C VAL A 70 17.20 -5.10 -14.99
N SER A 71 18.21 -5.40 -14.17
CA SER A 71 18.27 -6.65 -13.42
C SER A 71 18.12 -6.38 -11.94
N LEU A 72 17.14 -7.02 -11.31
CA LEU A 72 16.89 -7.02 -9.88
C LEU A 72 17.41 -8.33 -9.30
N LYS A 73 18.26 -8.23 -8.28
CA LYS A 73 18.86 -9.37 -7.59
C LYS A 73 18.33 -9.44 -6.17
N ASP A 74 18.45 -10.62 -5.58
CA ASP A 74 18.20 -10.81 -4.15
C ASP A 74 19.07 -9.86 -3.32
N SER A 75 18.63 -9.56 -2.09
CA SER A 75 19.24 -8.55 -1.21
C SER A 75 19.14 -7.10 -1.74
N ASN A 76 18.08 -6.80 -2.49
CA ASN A 76 17.73 -5.44 -2.92
C ASN A 76 18.79 -4.76 -3.79
N ASN A 77 19.57 -5.51 -4.56
CA ASN A 77 20.56 -4.95 -5.47
C ASN A 77 20.03 -4.88 -6.90
N PHE A 78 20.46 -3.87 -7.67
CA PHE A 78 20.12 -3.77 -9.09
C PHE A 78 21.34 -3.49 -9.97
N THR A 79 21.18 -3.80 -11.26
CA THR A 79 21.99 -3.23 -12.34
C THR A 79 21.07 -2.67 -13.42
N PHE A 80 21.38 -1.47 -13.93
CA PHE A 80 20.65 -0.85 -15.03
C PHE A 80 21.62 -0.41 -16.12
N THR A 81 21.52 -1.05 -17.28
CA THR A 81 22.28 -0.74 -18.49
C THR A 81 21.30 -0.15 -19.49
N TYR A 82 21.37 1.16 -19.73
CA TYR A 82 20.44 1.85 -20.64
C TYR A 82 20.93 1.90 -22.10
N SER A 83 22.19 1.62 -22.39
CA SER A 83 22.70 1.57 -23.77
C SER A 83 24.08 0.91 -23.82
N ALA A 84 24.36 0.15 -24.87
CA ALA A 84 25.70 -0.40 -25.14
C ALA A 84 26.74 0.69 -25.49
N LEU A 85 26.29 1.90 -25.84
CA LEU A 85 27.19 3.03 -26.08
C LEU A 85 27.67 3.69 -24.77
N SER A 86 27.06 3.34 -23.64
CA SER A 86 27.44 3.83 -22.32
C SER A 86 28.62 3.02 -21.77
N SER A 87 29.68 3.71 -21.34
CA SER A 87 30.72 3.10 -20.50
C SER A 87 30.31 2.97 -19.02
N TYR A 88 29.17 3.56 -18.64
CA TYR A 88 28.64 3.53 -17.29
C TYR A 88 27.50 2.52 -17.17
N ILE A 89 27.57 1.68 -16.13
CA ILE A 89 26.49 0.79 -15.68
C ILE A 89 26.00 1.33 -14.35
N ALA A 90 24.70 1.60 -14.23
CA ALA A 90 24.12 2.01 -12.96
C ALA A 90 23.97 0.78 -12.06
N ILE A 91 24.52 0.86 -10.85
CA ILE A 91 24.51 -0.22 -9.86
C ILE A 91 24.18 0.42 -8.50
N GLY A 92 23.45 -0.30 -7.66
CA GLY A 92 23.16 0.11 -6.30
C GLY A 92 22.03 -0.71 -5.70
N SER A 93 21.27 -0.07 -4.81
CA SER A 93 20.13 -0.70 -4.14
C SER A 93 18.79 -0.23 -4.71
N TYR A 94 17.74 -1.02 -4.48
CA TYR A 94 16.39 -0.64 -4.84
C TYR A 94 15.40 -0.77 -3.68
N GLU A 95 14.35 0.03 -3.78
CA GLU A 95 13.21 0.04 -2.87
C GLU A 95 11.92 -0.02 -3.68
N VAL A 96 10.89 -0.66 -3.10
CA VAL A 96 9.53 -0.65 -3.64
C VAL A 96 8.66 0.14 -2.69
N TYR A 97 8.02 1.19 -3.19
CA TYR A 97 7.15 2.06 -2.41
C TYR A 97 6.00 2.57 -3.28
N ASP A 98 4.77 2.42 -2.79
CA ASP A 98 3.56 2.95 -3.45
C ASP A 98 3.43 2.52 -4.93
N GLY A 99 3.69 1.23 -5.22
CA GLY A 99 3.65 0.69 -6.58
C GLY A 99 4.78 1.18 -7.50
N ASN A 100 5.80 1.83 -6.96
CA ASN A 100 6.98 2.26 -7.71
C ASN A 100 8.22 1.49 -7.27
N LEU A 101 9.02 1.08 -8.24
CA LEU A 101 10.39 0.61 -8.07
C LEU A 101 11.33 1.81 -8.18
N ILE A 102 12.14 2.02 -7.16
CA ILE A 102 13.09 3.14 -7.08
C ILE A 102 14.50 2.55 -7.01
N LEU A 103 15.29 2.76 -8.06
CA LEU A 103 16.69 2.36 -8.16
C LEU A 103 17.58 3.53 -7.70
N LYS A 104 18.47 3.30 -6.73
CA LYS A 104 19.37 4.31 -6.17
C LYS A 104 20.82 3.86 -6.34
N THR A 105 21.61 4.61 -7.10
CA THR A 105 23.05 4.36 -7.18
C THR A 105 23.74 4.86 -5.90
N ASP A 106 25.01 4.48 -5.72
CA ASP A 106 25.81 4.91 -4.56
C ASP A 106 25.65 6.40 -4.23
N HIS A 107 25.46 6.67 -2.94
CA HIS A 107 25.23 8.01 -2.38
C HIS A 107 24.08 8.79 -3.05
N ASP A 108 23.05 8.08 -3.54
CA ASP A 108 21.88 8.67 -4.23
C ASP A 108 22.23 9.56 -5.43
N LYS A 109 23.44 9.37 -6.02
CA LYS A 109 23.92 10.19 -7.14
C LYS A 109 22.97 10.18 -8.34
N TYR A 110 22.42 9.01 -8.64
CA TYR A 110 21.40 8.81 -9.65
C TYR A 110 20.25 8.00 -9.08
N ARG A 111 19.05 8.38 -9.50
CA ARG A 111 17.79 7.77 -9.10
C ARG A 111 16.98 7.43 -10.35
N TYR A 112 16.51 6.21 -10.48
CA TYR A 112 15.65 5.81 -11.61
C TYR A 112 14.36 5.21 -11.07
N VAL A 113 13.22 5.68 -11.58
CA VAL A 113 11.90 5.32 -11.09
C VAL A 113 11.14 4.58 -12.17
N PHE A 114 10.54 3.46 -11.79
CA PHE A 114 9.64 2.69 -12.62
C PHE A 114 8.32 2.49 -11.89
N LYS A 115 7.20 2.64 -12.60
CA LYS A 115 5.91 2.16 -12.11
C LYS A 115 5.83 0.65 -12.32
N ILE A 116 5.46 -0.08 -11.28
CA ILE A 116 5.18 -1.51 -11.37
C ILE A 116 3.74 -1.66 -11.86
N LYS A 117 3.52 -2.44 -12.90
CA LYS A 117 2.19 -2.75 -13.42
C LYS A 117 2.21 -4.07 -14.19
N ASP A 118 1.33 -5.00 -13.83
CA ASP A 118 1.13 -6.28 -14.55
C ASP A 118 2.45 -7.04 -14.80
N ASN A 119 3.29 -7.16 -13.76
CA ASN A 119 4.65 -7.74 -13.80
C ASN A 119 5.63 -7.04 -14.77
N ALA A 120 5.32 -5.83 -15.22
CA ALA A 120 6.19 -5.00 -16.02
C ALA A 120 6.67 -3.77 -15.24
N LEU A 121 7.78 -3.20 -15.70
CA LEU A 121 8.31 -1.93 -15.22
C LEU A 121 8.11 -0.86 -16.29
N ILE A 122 7.44 0.23 -15.94
CA ILE A 122 7.18 1.36 -16.83
C ILE A 122 8.07 2.51 -16.39
N PHE A 123 9.04 2.90 -17.21
CA PHE A 123 10.00 3.95 -16.86
C PHE A 123 9.31 5.31 -16.69
N ASN A 124 9.63 6.00 -15.60
CA ASN A 124 9.17 7.35 -15.30
C ASN A 124 10.35 8.32 -15.42
N ALA A 125 10.51 8.93 -16.59
CA ALA A 125 11.62 9.83 -16.86
C ALA A 125 11.52 11.12 -16.03
N LYS A 126 10.31 11.58 -15.70
CA LYS A 126 10.09 12.82 -14.94
C LYS A 126 10.59 12.73 -13.50
N GLN A 127 10.54 11.54 -12.91
CA GLN A 127 11.02 11.28 -11.55
C GLN A 127 12.43 10.67 -11.52
N SER A 128 13.02 10.41 -12.69
CA SER A 128 14.34 9.81 -12.82
C SER A 128 15.42 10.87 -13.09
N SER A 129 16.65 10.53 -12.76
CA SER A 129 17.83 11.22 -13.25
C SER A 129 17.87 11.16 -14.78
N LYS A 130 18.38 12.24 -15.38
CA LYS A 130 18.47 12.37 -16.84
C LYS A 130 19.37 11.27 -17.43
N ILE A 131 18.79 10.47 -18.31
CA ILE A 131 19.54 9.51 -19.14
C ILE A 131 20.10 10.26 -20.36
N PRO A 132 21.34 9.95 -20.80
CA PRO A 132 21.88 10.52 -22.04
C PRO A 132 20.96 10.27 -23.24
N SER A 133 20.81 11.27 -24.10
CA SER A 133 19.86 11.22 -25.23
C SER A 133 20.14 10.11 -26.23
N PHE A 134 21.39 9.64 -26.33
CA PHE A 134 21.77 8.54 -27.22
C PHE A 134 21.22 7.18 -26.78
N ALA A 135 20.75 7.03 -25.54
CA ALA A 135 20.30 5.76 -25.00
C ALA A 135 18.85 5.40 -25.36
N ASN A 136 18.10 6.35 -25.91
CA ASN A 136 16.74 6.12 -26.41
C ASN A 136 15.79 5.43 -25.41
N VAL A 137 15.85 5.78 -24.12
CA VAL A 137 14.91 5.29 -23.08
C VAL A 137 13.86 6.38 -22.81
N PRO A 138 12.70 6.39 -23.51
CA PRO A 138 11.68 7.41 -23.35
C PRO A 138 10.86 7.24 -22.07
N ASP A 139 10.18 8.30 -21.64
CA ASP A 139 9.13 8.21 -20.61
C ASP A 139 8.05 7.22 -21.04
N GLY A 140 7.61 6.35 -20.12
CA GLY A 140 6.64 5.29 -20.41
C GLY A 140 7.25 4.02 -21.02
N ALA A 141 8.57 3.94 -21.17
CA ALA A 141 9.24 2.76 -21.71
C ALA A 141 8.92 1.50 -20.91
N ILE A 142 8.63 0.38 -21.57
CA ILE A 142 8.15 -0.85 -20.92
C ILE A 142 9.27 -1.89 -20.86
N PHE A 143 9.55 -2.39 -19.66
CA PHE A 143 10.48 -3.48 -19.43
C PHE A 143 9.74 -4.72 -18.91
N LYS A 144 10.02 -5.87 -19.50
CA LYS A 144 9.43 -7.19 -19.17
C LYS A 144 10.47 -8.29 -19.23
#